data_AF-L1N0L3-F1
#
_entry.id   AF-L1N0L3-F1
#
_cell.length_a   1.000
_cell.length_b   1.000
_cell.length_c   1.000
_cell.angle_alpha   90.00
_cell.angle_beta   90.00
_cell.angle_gamma   90.00
#
_symmetry.space_group_name_H-M   'P 1'
#
loop_
_entity.id
_entity.type
_entity.pdbx_description
1 polymer ?
#
loop_
_entity_poly.entity_id
_entity_poly.type
_entity_poly.pdbx_seq_one_letter_code
_entity_poly.pdbx_strand_id
1 'polypeptide(L)'
;MKQTLYILCVFALLTGAACSSGKKNSGNNATADSAILKGDSIAALDKTDYSQFYNKPERLDTIIGDWEIHVHLFYDGTSFIEPEGHTYATYPLRINIKKGGQTVVENRIISYKTLLEDDSDQLLLLSFGRNLFVTGTTVYVDVTCCPPETDDANNYLLAFSADGKGSKYSINYELEDGETDSMPLDICTFYAMYAHELAQTKPNPKAIKKVLNKYCTKTFANELLPHTLKNNPLFATPRFSPEWVNTLVIYLPNTVDMTCKVAYRRSPGDGKKVARVLKLKALDNEKYLFDGVEEPGKAVAWEE
;
A
#
# COMPACT_ATOMS: atom_id res chain seq x y z
N MET A 1 -18.19 48.50 36.48
CA MET A 1 -18.59 47.87 35.22
C MET A 1 -17.69 46.66 34.99
N LYS A 2 -18.23 45.45 35.14
CA LYS A 2 -17.56 44.17 34.82
C LYS A 2 -18.34 43.59 33.64
N GLN A 3 -17.68 43.35 32.51
CA GLN A 3 -18.28 42.69 31.35
C GLN A 3 -18.27 41.18 31.57
N THR A 4 -19.45 40.59 31.57
CA THR A 4 -19.66 39.14 31.62
C THR A 4 -19.66 38.62 30.19
N LEU A 5 -18.71 37.75 29.85
CA LEU A 5 -18.63 37.08 28.55
C LEU A 5 -19.56 35.86 28.59
N TYR A 6 -20.65 35.89 27.81
CA TYR A 6 -21.47 34.72 27.53
C TYR A 6 -20.80 33.90 26.43
N ILE A 7 -20.28 32.73 26.77
CA ILE A 7 -19.87 31.71 25.79
C ILE A 7 -21.12 30.90 25.44
N LEU A 8 -21.57 31.05 24.20
CA LEU A 8 -22.64 30.27 23.61
C LEU A 8 -22.07 28.87 23.27
N CYS A 9 -22.41 27.85 24.06
CA CYS A 9 -22.12 26.46 23.71
C CYS A 9 -23.05 26.03 22.57
N VAL A 10 -22.58 26.11 21.33
CA VAL A 10 -23.20 25.43 20.20
C VAL A 10 -22.70 23.99 20.21
N PHE A 11 -23.56 23.06 20.64
CA PHE A 11 -23.38 21.63 20.43
C PHE A 11 -23.37 21.35 18.92
N ALA A 12 -22.18 21.18 18.35
CA ALA A 12 -22.02 20.49 17.08
C ALA A 12 -21.81 19.01 17.39
N LEU A 13 -22.82 18.20 17.04
CA LEU A 13 -22.73 16.74 16.99
C LEU A 13 -21.60 16.35 16.03
N LEU A 14 -20.42 16.07 16.56
CA LEU A 14 -19.35 15.39 15.84
C LEU A 14 -19.67 13.90 15.83
N THR A 15 -20.29 13.44 14.74
CA THR A 15 -20.34 12.02 14.41
C THR A 15 -18.92 11.52 14.17
N GLY A 16 -18.53 10.45 14.87
CA GLY A 16 -17.23 9.81 14.75
C GLY A 16 -16.88 9.45 13.31
N ALA A 17 -15.69 9.88 12.90
CA ALA A 17 -14.99 9.43 11.72
C ALA A 17 -13.56 9.07 12.16
N ALA A 18 -13.45 7.91 12.79
CA ALA A 18 -12.20 7.26 13.12
C ALA A 18 -12.12 5.96 12.30
N CYS A 19 -11.05 5.79 11.54
CA CYS A 19 -10.72 4.65 10.67
C CYS A 19 -11.89 3.96 9.92
N SER A 20 -12.91 4.72 9.50
CA SER A 20 -13.73 4.34 8.35
C SER A 20 -13.29 5.22 7.19
N SER A 21 -12.86 4.60 6.10
CA SER A 21 -12.51 5.32 4.87
C SER A 21 -13.79 5.99 4.32
N GLY A 22 -14.04 7.20 4.79
CA GLY A 22 -15.01 8.12 4.21
C GLY A 22 -14.55 8.47 2.80
N LYS A 23 -15.24 7.91 1.81
CA LYS A 23 -15.14 8.21 0.38
C LYS A 23 -14.88 9.71 0.14
N LYS A 24 -13.66 10.04 -0.31
CA LYS A 24 -13.47 11.03 -1.36
C LYS A 24 -13.15 10.27 -2.63
N ASN A 25 -14.13 10.26 -3.53
CA ASN A 25 -14.00 9.78 -4.89
C ASN A 25 -12.97 10.69 -5.59
N SER A 26 -11.67 10.37 -5.47
CA SER A 26 -10.63 11.00 -6.28
C SER A 26 -10.77 10.39 -7.67
N GLY A 27 -11.60 11.03 -8.49
CA GLY A 27 -11.58 10.79 -9.93
C GLY A 27 -10.16 11.02 -10.42
N ASN A 28 -9.50 9.96 -10.88
CA ASN A 28 -8.56 9.99 -11.99
C ASN A 28 -8.37 8.59 -12.55
N ASN A 29 -8.97 8.38 -13.72
CA ASN A 29 -8.37 7.79 -14.91
C ASN A 29 -7.53 6.52 -14.71
N ALA A 30 -8.14 5.50 -14.13
CA ALA A 30 -7.97 4.13 -14.59
C ALA A 30 -9.35 3.46 -14.55
N THR A 31 -10.26 3.89 -15.42
CA THR A 31 -11.45 3.12 -15.82
C THR A 31 -10.94 1.88 -16.57
N ALA A 32 -10.38 0.93 -15.84
CA ALA A 32 -10.41 -0.46 -16.24
C ALA A 32 -11.80 -0.96 -15.85
N ASP A 33 -12.53 -1.50 -16.82
CA ASP A 33 -13.86 -2.07 -16.64
C ASP A 33 -13.83 -3.10 -15.51
N SER A 34 -14.22 -2.66 -14.31
CA SER A 34 -14.38 -3.51 -13.14
C SER A 34 -15.86 -3.80 -12.99
N ALA A 35 -16.21 -5.08 -13.01
CA ALA A 35 -17.56 -5.53 -12.71
C ALA A 35 -17.60 -5.93 -11.23
N ILE A 36 -18.53 -5.34 -10.47
CA ILE A 36 -18.83 -5.78 -9.11
C ILE A 36 -19.55 -7.13 -9.22
N LEU A 37 -18.98 -8.16 -8.59
CA LEU A 37 -19.62 -9.47 -8.51
C LEU A 37 -20.81 -9.42 -7.55
N LYS A 38 -21.96 -9.94 -7.97
CA LYS A 38 -23.11 -10.13 -7.09
C LYS A 38 -22.99 -11.47 -6.38
N GLY A 39 -22.60 -11.41 -5.10
CA GLY A 39 -22.83 -12.45 -4.10
C GLY A 39 -21.88 -13.64 -4.17
N ASP A 40 -20.90 -13.65 -3.27
CA ASP A 40 -20.13 -14.85 -2.97
C ASP A 40 -20.87 -15.71 -1.93
N SER A 41 -20.85 -17.03 -2.05
CA SER A 41 -21.65 -17.95 -1.21
C SER A 41 -21.23 -17.92 0.28
N ILE A 42 -20.00 -17.47 0.56
CA ILE A 42 -19.45 -17.34 1.91
C ILE A 42 -20.08 -16.15 2.66
N ALA A 43 -20.35 -15.06 1.95
CA ALA A 43 -20.99 -13.86 2.52
C ALA A 43 -22.43 -14.14 3.01
N ALA A 44 -23.11 -15.10 2.38
CA ALA A 44 -24.48 -15.50 2.69
C ALA A 44 -24.62 -16.37 3.96
N LEU A 45 -23.50 -16.83 4.55
CA LEU A 45 -23.49 -17.71 5.73
C LEU A 45 -23.14 -17.00 7.04
N ASP A 46 -22.70 -15.74 6.98
CA ASP A 46 -22.31 -14.97 8.14
C ASP A 46 -23.55 -14.50 8.93
N LYS A 47 -23.71 -15.02 10.14
CA LYS A 47 -24.82 -14.71 11.05
C LYS A 47 -24.40 -13.84 12.24
N THR A 48 -23.19 -13.29 12.20
CA THR A 48 -22.65 -12.48 13.29
C THR A 48 -23.49 -11.22 13.47
N ASP A 49 -23.94 -10.94 14.69
CA ASP A 49 -24.53 -9.66 15.02
C ASP A 49 -23.42 -8.63 15.21
N TYR A 50 -23.20 -7.83 14.18
CA TYR A 50 -22.20 -6.78 14.18
C TYR A 50 -22.63 -5.53 14.95
N SER A 51 -23.88 -5.39 15.39
CA SER A 51 -24.38 -4.16 16.02
C SER A 51 -23.65 -3.80 17.32
N GLN A 52 -23.11 -4.80 18.02
CA GLN A 52 -22.33 -4.65 19.24
C GLN A 52 -20.91 -4.07 19.03
N PHE A 53 -20.37 -4.12 17.80
CA PHE A 53 -19.02 -3.65 17.49
C PHE A 53 -19.02 -2.25 16.90
N TYR A 54 -18.05 -1.45 17.32
CA TYR A 54 -17.84 -0.10 16.81
C TYR A 54 -17.38 -0.11 15.34
N ASN A 55 -16.53 -1.08 14.97
CA ASN A 55 -16.06 -1.30 13.60
C ASN A 55 -16.88 -2.36 12.85
N LYS A 56 -16.98 -2.20 11.51
CA LYS A 56 -17.67 -3.15 10.62
C LYS A 56 -16.67 -3.81 9.66
N PRO A 57 -16.88 -5.07 9.27
CA PRO A 57 -15.99 -5.72 8.31
C PRO A 57 -16.21 -5.16 6.90
N GLU A 58 -15.12 -5.02 6.17
CA GLU A 58 -15.10 -4.58 4.76
C GLU A 58 -15.00 -5.79 3.82
N ARG A 59 -15.54 -5.64 2.60
CA ARG A 59 -15.50 -6.68 1.56
C ARG A 59 -15.27 -6.05 0.19
N LEU A 60 -14.45 -6.72 -0.62
CA LEU A 60 -14.19 -6.39 -2.01
C LEU A 60 -14.30 -7.64 -2.87
N ASP A 61 -15.30 -7.62 -3.76
CA ASP A 61 -15.54 -8.65 -4.78
C ASP A 61 -15.50 -7.99 -6.15
N THR A 62 -14.47 -8.27 -6.95
CA THR A 62 -14.26 -7.58 -8.21
C THR A 62 -13.59 -8.46 -9.26
N ILE A 63 -13.85 -8.13 -10.52
CA ILE A 63 -13.13 -8.67 -11.67
C ILE A 63 -12.37 -7.54 -12.34
N ILE A 64 -11.07 -7.74 -12.60
CA ILE A 64 -10.24 -6.81 -13.36
C ILE A 64 -9.45 -7.57 -14.43
N GLY A 65 -9.85 -7.41 -15.69
CA GLY A 65 -9.30 -8.20 -16.78
C GLY A 65 -9.66 -9.68 -16.62
N ASP A 66 -8.66 -10.55 -16.55
CA ASP A 66 -8.84 -11.98 -16.34
C ASP A 66 -8.77 -12.40 -14.86
N TRP A 67 -8.60 -11.44 -13.94
CA TRP A 67 -8.54 -11.68 -12.50
C TRP A 67 -9.92 -11.56 -11.85
N GLU A 68 -10.28 -12.54 -11.03
CA GLU A 68 -11.40 -12.51 -10.10
C GLU A 68 -10.83 -12.48 -8.68
N ILE A 69 -11.16 -11.45 -7.91
CA ILE A 69 -10.49 -11.10 -6.65
C ILE A 69 -11.55 -10.90 -5.57
N HIS A 70 -11.38 -11.63 -4.48
CA HIS A 70 -12.20 -11.55 -3.28
C HIS A 70 -11.30 -11.27 -2.08
N VAL A 71 -11.51 -10.14 -1.43
CA VAL A 71 -10.81 -9.76 -0.19
C VAL A 71 -11.86 -9.40 0.85
N HIS A 72 -11.96 -10.18 1.92
CA HIS A 72 -12.99 -10.02 2.94
C HIS A 72 -12.37 -9.94 4.33
N LEU A 73 -12.72 -8.92 5.09
CA LEU A 73 -12.63 -8.98 6.54
C LEU A 73 -13.76 -9.86 7.07
N PHE A 74 -13.45 -10.74 8.02
CA PHE A 74 -14.45 -11.61 8.66
C PHE A 74 -14.22 -11.69 10.16
N TYR A 75 -15.30 -11.83 10.93
CA TYR A 75 -15.21 -12.03 12.38
C TYR A 75 -14.70 -13.43 12.71
N ASP A 76 -13.63 -13.52 13.48
CA ASP A 76 -13.04 -14.79 13.93
C ASP A 76 -13.46 -15.20 15.35
N GLY A 77 -14.35 -14.42 15.98
CA GLY A 77 -14.79 -14.65 17.36
C GLY A 77 -13.99 -13.85 18.40
N THR A 78 -13.02 -13.03 18.00
CA THR A 78 -12.19 -12.25 18.93
C THR A 78 -12.48 -10.74 18.85
N SER A 79 -12.42 -10.09 20.00
CA SER A 79 -12.69 -8.67 20.17
C SER A 79 -11.94 -8.12 21.36
N PHE A 80 -11.73 -6.81 21.40
CA PHE A 80 -11.16 -6.11 22.54
C PHE A 80 -12.00 -4.87 22.88
N ILE A 81 -11.78 -4.35 24.08
CA ILE A 81 -12.47 -3.15 24.59
C ILE A 81 -11.42 -2.09 24.84
N GLU A 82 -11.57 -0.93 24.24
CA GLU A 82 -10.71 0.23 24.50
C GLU A 82 -11.02 0.88 25.85
N PRO A 83 -10.10 1.68 26.43
CA PRO A 83 -10.34 2.38 27.69
C PRO A 83 -11.64 3.21 27.74
N GLU A 84 -12.08 3.70 26.58
CA GLU A 84 -13.30 4.50 26.41
C GLU A 84 -14.59 3.66 26.39
N GLY A 85 -14.47 2.32 26.45
CA GLY A 85 -15.58 1.38 26.54
C GLY A 85 -16.13 0.89 25.20
N HIS A 86 -15.55 1.32 24.08
CA HIS A 86 -15.90 0.82 22.75
C HIS A 86 -15.38 -0.61 22.55
N THR A 87 -16.25 -1.51 22.09
CA THR A 87 -15.88 -2.87 21.73
C THR A 87 -15.55 -2.93 20.24
N TYR A 88 -14.34 -3.36 19.91
CA TYR A 88 -13.88 -3.58 18.55
C TYR A 88 -13.75 -5.07 18.29
N ALA A 89 -14.30 -5.53 17.17
CA ALA A 89 -14.06 -6.87 16.69
C ALA A 89 -12.75 -6.93 15.91
N THR A 90 -11.99 -7.98 16.13
CA THR A 90 -10.82 -8.29 15.32
C THR A 90 -11.28 -9.00 14.05
N TYR A 91 -10.83 -8.49 12.90
CA TYR A 91 -11.17 -9.05 11.60
C TYR A 91 -9.90 -9.46 10.84
N PRO A 92 -9.58 -10.75 10.76
CA PRO A 92 -8.60 -11.24 9.79
C PRO A 92 -9.10 -11.02 8.34
N LEU A 93 -8.17 -10.80 7.43
CA LEU A 93 -8.43 -10.82 5.99
C LEU A 93 -8.50 -12.26 5.48
N ARG A 94 -9.47 -12.54 4.62
CA ARG A 94 -9.53 -13.72 3.76
C ARG A 94 -9.40 -13.30 2.32
N ILE A 95 -8.50 -13.94 1.59
CA ILE A 95 -8.22 -13.65 0.19
C ILE A 95 -8.44 -14.90 -0.67
N ASN A 96 -9.25 -14.74 -1.71
CA ASN A 96 -9.39 -15.70 -2.81
C ASN A 96 -9.14 -14.98 -4.13
N ILE A 97 -8.31 -15.57 -4.98
CA ILE A 97 -7.97 -14.99 -6.29
C ILE A 97 -8.02 -16.10 -7.32
N LYS A 98 -8.74 -15.85 -8.42
CA LYS A 98 -8.70 -16.67 -9.62
C LYS A 98 -8.20 -15.86 -10.79
N LYS A 99 -7.66 -16.56 -11.79
CA LYS A 99 -7.26 -15.99 -13.07
C LYS A 99 -7.73 -16.86 -14.21
N GLY A 100 -8.50 -16.31 -15.14
CA GLY A 100 -9.09 -17.07 -16.25
C GLY A 100 -9.89 -18.29 -15.76
N GLY A 101 -10.55 -18.17 -14.60
CA GLY A 101 -11.31 -19.24 -13.93
C GLY A 101 -10.47 -20.25 -13.14
N GLN A 102 -9.13 -20.19 -13.18
CA GLN A 102 -8.26 -21.07 -12.39
C GLN A 102 -7.91 -20.42 -11.05
N THR A 103 -7.99 -21.19 -9.96
CA THR A 103 -7.62 -20.73 -8.63
C THR A 103 -6.11 -20.46 -8.53
N VAL A 104 -5.76 -19.23 -8.14
CA VAL A 104 -4.38 -18.79 -7.88
C VAL A 104 -4.12 -18.71 -6.37
N VAL A 105 -5.09 -18.19 -5.62
CA VAL A 105 -5.06 -18.13 -4.15
C VAL A 105 -6.40 -18.63 -3.63
N GLU A 106 -6.36 -19.59 -2.71
CA GLU A 106 -7.54 -20.16 -2.08
C GLU A 106 -7.46 -19.97 -0.57
N ASN A 107 -8.50 -19.36 0.00
CA ASN A 107 -8.74 -19.22 1.42
C ASN A 107 -7.50 -18.77 2.22
N ARG A 108 -6.73 -17.82 1.69
CA ARG A 108 -5.56 -17.29 2.38
C ARG A 108 -6.03 -16.36 3.49
N ILE A 109 -5.76 -16.74 4.74
CA ILE A 109 -6.10 -15.95 5.92
C ILE A 109 -4.87 -15.16 6.38
N ILE A 110 -5.07 -13.87 6.65
CA ILE A 110 -4.05 -12.95 7.15
C ILE A 110 -4.63 -12.22 8.36
N SER A 111 -4.06 -12.45 9.54
CA SER A 111 -4.30 -11.66 10.75
C SER A 111 -3.19 -10.64 10.96
N TYR A 112 -3.39 -9.68 11.87
CA TYR A 112 -2.34 -8.72 12.22
C TYR A 112 -1.07 -9.45 12.68
N LYS A 113 -1.22 -10.54 13.45
CA LYS A 113 -0.11 -11.39 13.91
C LYS A 113 0.74 -11.92 12.76
N THR A 114 0.07 -12.48 11.75
CA THR A 114 0.77 -13.03 10.57
C THR A 114 1.32 -11.96 9.65
N LEU A 115 0.72 -10.76 9.65
CA LEU A 115 1.16 -9.65 8.82
C LEU A 115 2.41 -8.98 9.40
N LEU A 116 2.39 -8.69 10.70
CA LEU A 116 3.49 -8.06 11.44
C LEU A 116 4.60 -9.04 11.83
N GLU A 117 4.31 -10.35 11.85
CA GLU A 117 5.19 -11.36 12.46
C GLU A 117 5.45 -11.10 13.95
N ASP A 118 4.49 -10.44 14.60
CA ASP A 118 4.49 -10.07 16.01
C ASP A 118 3.07 -10.21 16.58
N ASP A 119 2.97 -10.63 17.84
CA ASP A 119 1.73 -10.79 18.60
C ASP A 119 1.71 -9.95 19.88
N SER A 120 2.60 -8.96 19.98
CA SER A 120 2.73 -8.11 21.16
C SER A 120 1.56 -7.14 21.37
N ASP A 121 0.92 -6.70 20.28
CA ASP A 121 -0.18 -5.74 20.32
C ASP A 121 -1.51 -6.36 19.87
N GLN A 122 -2.45 -6.46 20.81
CA GLN A 122 -3.78 -7.07 20.59
C GLN A 122 -4.84 -6.07 20.13
N LEU A 123 -4.51 -4.78 20.04
CA LEU A 123 -5.46 -3.72 19.73
C LEU A 123 -5.47 -3.38 18.23
N LEU A 124 -4.67 -4.07 17.42
CA LEU A 124 -4.50 -3.73 16.02
C LEU A 124 -5.66 -4.21 15.14
N LEU A 125 -6.15 -3.31 14.30
CA LEU A 125 -7.19 -3.57 13.31
C LEU A 125 -6.59 -3.57 11.90
N LEU A 126 -7.00 -4.57 11.11
CA LEU A 126 -6.66 -4.63 9.70
C LEU A 126 -7.69 -3.87 8.85
N SER A 127 -7.21 -3.14 7.85
CA SER A 127 -8.00 -2.58 6.77
C SER A 127 -7.26 -2.80 5.44
N PHE A 128 -7.97 -2.67 4.32
CA PHE A 128 -7.40 -2.88 3.00
C PHE A 128 -8.08 -1.98 1.97
N GLY A 129 -7.49 -1.90 0.77
CA GLY A 129 -8.20 -1.39 -0.40
C GLY A 129 -8.10 0.11 -0.64
N ARG A 130 -7.13 0.83 -0.05
CA ARG A 130 -6.79 2.17 -0.58
C ARG A 130 -6.23 2.06 -1.99
N ASN A 131 -5.61 0.93 -2.33
CA ASN A 131 -5.03 0.64 -3.63
C ASN A 131 -5.13 -0.85 -3.99
N LEU A 132 -6.15 -1.23 -4.77
CA LEU A 132 -6.14 -2.46 -5.56
C LEU A 132 -5.53 -2.17 -6.94
N PHE A 133 -4.49 -2.91 -7.31
CA PHE A 133 -3.88 -2.80 -8.64
C PHE A 133 -3.56 -4.18 -9.21
N VAL A 134 -3.75 -4.38 -10.51
CA VAL A 134 -3.44 -5.64 -11.17
C VAL A 134 -2.60 -5.42 -12.41
N THR A 135 -1.66 -6.33 -12.65
CA THR A 135 -0.96 -6.47 -13.93
C THR A 135 -1.41 -7.74 -14.63
N GLY A 136 -0.88 -7.99 -15.82
CA GLY A 136 -1.09 -9.28 -16.48
C GLY A 136 -0.44 -10.45 -15.75
N THR A 137 0.27 -10.24 -14.64
CA THR A 137 1.06 -11.24 -13.92
C THR A 137 0.78 -11.26 -12.42
N THR A 138 0.30 -10.17 -11.82
CA THR A 138 0.21 -10.03 -10.36
C THR A 138 -1.03 -9.24 -9.93
N VAL A 139 -1.64 -9.63 -8.82
CA VAL A 139 -2.63 -8.83 -8.07
C VAL A 139 -1.92 -8.21 -6.86
N TYR A 140 -2.04 -6.90 -6.71
CA TYR A 140 -1.49 -6.13 -5.61
C TYR A 140 -2.61 -5.59 -4.72
N VAL A 141 -2.57 -5.93 -3.44
CA VAL A 141 -3.55 -5.50 -2.43
C VAL A 141 -2.79 -4.76 -1.34
N ASP A 142 -3.13 -3.50 -1.10
CA ASP A 142 -2.64 -2.79 0.07
C ASP A 142 -3.40 -3.22 1.32
N VAL A 143 -2.66 -3.40 2.41
CA VAL A 143 -3.20 -3.77 3.72
C VAL A 143 -2.57 -2.87 4.76
N THR A 144 -3.39 -2.31 5.63
CA THR A 144 -2.96 -1.49 6.76
C THR A 144 -3.29 -2.19 8.06
N CYS A 145 -2.47 -1.94 9.06
CA CYS A 145 -2.63 -2.45 10.41
C CYS A 145 -2.42 -1.29 11.38
N CYS A 146 -3.49 -0.87 12.06
CA CYS A 146 -3.51 0.36 12.84
C CYS A 146 -4.24 0.15 14.17
N PRO A 147 -3.77 0.73 15.28
CA PRO A 147 -4.59 0.89 16.48
C PRO A 147 -5.84 1.73 16.14
N PRO A 148 -6.97 1.51 16.82
CA PRO A 148 -8.19 2.24 16.53
C PRO A 148 -8.02 3.72 16.82
N GLU A 149 -8.65 4.55 15.99
CA GLU A 149 -8.64 6.02 16.13
C GLU A 149 -7.23 6.67 16.13
N THR A 150 -6.23 5.96 15.60
CA THR A 150 -4.87 6.49 15.41
C THR A 150 -4.47 6.52 13.94
N ASP A 151 -3.46 7.33 13.62
CA ASP A 151 -2.79 7.35 12.33
C ASP A 151 -1.47 6.55 12.33
N ASP A 152 -1.17 5.83 13.42
CA ASP A 152 0.03 5.00 13.58
C ASP A 152 -0.12 3.64 12.88
N ALA A 153 -0.19 3.71 11.55
CA ALA A 153 -0.48 2.56 10.70
C ALA A 153 0.79 1.92 10.14
N ASN A 154 0.92 0.61 10.33
CA ASN A 154 1.83 -0.21 9.54
C ASN A 154 1.19 -0.51 8.18
N ASN A 155 1.91 -0.17 7.10
CA ASN A 155 1.38 -0.29 5.74
C ASN A 155 2.11 -1.40 4.99
N TYR A 156 1.36 -2.24 4.27
CA TYR A 156 1.90 -3.36 3.51
C TYR A 156 1.31 -3.40 2.10
N LEU A 157 2.12 -3.88 1.15
CA LEU A 157 1.67 -4.28 -0.16
C LEU A 157 1.81 -5.79 -0.29
N LEU A 158 0.69 -6.48 -0.43
CA LEU A 158 0.65 -7.90 -0.73
C LEU A 158 0.61 -8.08 -2.25
N ALA A 159 1.49 -8.93 -2.77
CA ALA A 159 1.59 -9.24 -4.20
C ALA A 159 1.33 -10.73 -4.42
N PHE A 160 0.30 -11.05 -5.20
CA PHE A 160 -0.10 -12.42 -5.55
C PHE A 160 0.14 -12.65 -7.04
N SER A 161 1.21 -13.37 -7.36
CA SER A 161 1.62 -13.66 -8.74
C SER A 161 0.78 -14.80 -9.34
N ALA A 162 0.61 -14.77 -10.65
CA ALA A 162 -0.14 -15.77 -11.41
C ALA A 162 0.47 -17.17 -11.36
N ASP A 163 1.74 -17.30 -10.96
CA ASP A 163 2.39 -18.59 -10.70
C ASP A 163 2.09 -19.14 -9.28
N GLY A 164 1.18 -18.49 -8.54
CA GLY A 164 0.75 -18.88 -7.20
C GLY A 164 1.66 -18.38 -6.07
N LYS A 165 2.75 -17.67 -6.39
CA LYS A 165 3.63 -17.11 -5.36
C LYS A 165 3.03 -15.86 -4.73
N GLY A 166 3.17 -15.76 -3.41
CA GLY A 166 2.87 -14.55 -2.64
C GLY A 166 4.16 -13.82 -2.26
N SER A 167 4.12 -12.50 -2.21
CA SER A 167 5.15 -11.66 -1.60
C SER A 167 4.49 -10.58 -0.74
N LYS A 168 5.19 -10.18 0.31
CA LYS A 168 4.79 -9.10 1.22
C LYS A 168 5.87 -8.05 1.20
N TYR A 169 5.48 -6.79 1.00
CA TYR A 169 6.38 -5.64 1.08
C TYR A 169 5.90 -4.71 2.19
N SER A 170 6.79 -4.37 3.12
CA SER A 170 6.56 -3.30 4.09
C SER A 170 6.65 -1.97 3.36
N ILE A 171 5.60 -1.17 3.45
CA ILE A 171 5.51 0.18 2.89
C ILE A 171 5.71 1.14 4.05
N ASN A 172 6.86 1.02 4.70
CA ASN A 172 7.26 1.93 5.77
C ASN A 172 8.11 3.04 5.14
N TYR A 173 7.88 4.26 5.60
CA TYR A 173 8.71 5.40 5.27
C TYR A 173 8.89 6.22 6.54
N GLU A 174 10.10 6.65 6.78
CA GLU A 174 10.43 7.58 7.86
C GLU A 174 10.54 8.97 7.23
N LEU A 175 9.74 9.91 7.71
CA LEU A 175 9.88 11.32 7.37
C LEU A 175 10.73 12.00 8.43
N GLU A 176 11.58 12.91 8.00
CA GLU A 176 12.47 13.66 8.90
C GLU A 176 11.69 14.58 9.86
N ASP A 177 10.41 14.88 9.56
CA ASP A 177 9.51 15.71 10.38
C ASP A 177 8.16 15.04 10.74
N GLY A 178 7.93 13.78 10.37
CA GLY A 178 6.75 13.00 10.79
C GLY A 178 5.42 13.26 10.04
N GLU A 179 5.39 14.07 8.98
CA GLU A 179 4.13 14.46 8.29
C GLU A 179 3.67 13.48 7.19
N THR A 180 2.72 12.59 7.46
CA THR A 180 2.31 11.55 6.48
C THR A 180 1.68 12.11 5.19
N ASP A 181 2.51 12.29 4.16
CA ASP A 181 2.06 12.63 2.82
C ASP A 181 1.76 11.40 1.95
N SER A 182 0.85 11.56 0.99
CA SER A 182 0.55 10.52 -0.01
C SER A 182 1.76 10.16 -0.87
N MET A 183 2.73 11.06 -0.98
CA MET A 183 3.85 10.91 -1.90
C MET A 183 4.84 9.77 -1.52
N PRO A 184 5.36 9.75 -0.28
CA PRO A 184 6.18 8.63 0.20
C PRO A 184 5.55 7.24 0.00
N LEU A 185 4.25 7.10 0.29
CA LEU A 185 3.52 5.85 0.11
C LEU A 185 3.56 5.36 -1.34
N ASP A 186 3.33 6.25 -2.29
CA ASP A 186 3.35 5.96 -3.71
C ASP A 186 4.77 5.64 -4.22
N ILE A 187 5.81 6.29 -3.68
CA ILE A 187 7.22 5.94 -3.99
C ILE A 187 7.51 4.51 -3.52
N CYS A 188 7.21 4.18 -2.26
CA CYS A 188 7.45 2.84 -1.73
C CYS A 188 6.64 1.78 -2.50
N THR A 189 5.37 2.07 -2.82
CA THR A 189 4.49 1.21 -3.60
C THR A 189 5.04 0.98 -5.02
N PHE A 190 5.52 2.03 -5.68
CA PHE A 190 6.15 1.93 -6.99
C PHE A 190 7.40 1.05 -6.97
N TYR A 191 8.31 1.28 -6.03
CA TYR A 191 9.52 0.47 -5.88
C TYR A 191 9.17 -1.01 -5.65
N ALA A 192 8.19 -1.29 -4.79
CA ALA A 192 7.69 -2.63 -4.52
C ALA A 192 7.16 -3.31 -5.80
N MET A 193 6.19 -2.68 -6.48
CA MET A 193 5.58 -3.25 -7.68
C MET A 193 6.60 -3.43 -8.81
N TYR A 194 7.45 -2.43 -9.06
CA TYR A 194 8.41 -2.50 -10.16
C TYR A 194 9.49 -3.55 -9.90
N ALA A 195 10.06 -3.59 -8.70
CA ALA A 195 11.02 -4.63 -8.34
C ALA A 195 10.39 -6.03 -8.39
N HIS A 196 9.13 -6.17 -7.93
CA HIS A 196 8.40 -7.43 -7.99
C HIS A 196 8.19 -7.93 -9.42
N GLU A 197 7.74 -7.07 -10.35
CA GLU A 197 7.55 -7.45 -11.75
C GLU A 197 8.87 -7.82 -12.45
N LEU A 198 9.96 -7.12 -12.12
CA LEU A 198 11.30 -7.45 -12.63
C LEU A 198 11.86 -8.76 -12.06
N ALA A 199 11.41 -9.16 -10.86
CA ALA A 199 11.86 -10.36 -10.16
C ALA A 199 11.10 -11.63 -10.52
N GLN A 200 9.99 -11.50 -11.26
CA GLN A 200 9.21 -12.64 -11.73
C GLN A 200 10.11 -13.66 -12.43
N THR A 201 9.79 -14.96 -12.30
CA THR A 201 10.55 -16.05 -12.94
C THR A 201 10.74 -15.80 -14.44
N LYS A 202 9.73 -15.20 -15.08
CA LYS A 202 9.77 -14.70 -16.45
C LYS A 202 9.18 -13.28 -16.44
N PRO A 203 10.03 -12.23 -16.36
CA PRO A 203 9.55 -10.85 -16.33
C PRO A 203 8.70 -10.55 -17.58
N ASN A 204 7.53 -9.94 -17.38
CA ASN A 204 6.58 -9.66 -18.46
C ASN A 204 6.64 -8.18 -18.84
N PRO A 205 7.12 -7.82 -20.05
CA PRO A 205 7.25 -6.41 -20.45
C PRO A 205 5.94 -5.62 -20.41
N LYS A 206 4.79 -6.25 -20.68
CA LYS A 206 3.48 -5.57 -20.60
C LYS A 206 3.08 -5.28 -19.17
N ALA A 207 3.35 -6.19 -18.23
CA ALA A 207 3.09 -5.99 -16.82
C ALA A 207 4.00 -4.90 -16.23
N ILE A 208 5.30 -4.96 -16.52
CA ILE A 208 6.29 -3.95 -16.14
C ILE A 208 5.87 -2.57 -16.67
N LYS A 209 5.53 -2.48 -17.97
CA LYS A 209 5.05 -1.24 -18.58
C LYS A 209 3.79 -0.70 -17.91
N LYS A 210 2.88 -1.57 -17.46
CA LYS A 210 1.66 -1.15 -16.75
C LYS A 210 1.99 -0.50 -15.40
N VAL A 211 2.94 -1.05 -14.65
CA VAL A 211 3.44 -0.44 -13.39
C VAL A 211 4.11 0.90 -13.69
N LEU A 212 5.05 0.92 -14.64
CA LEU A 212 5.78 2.15 -15.01
C LEU A 212 4.81 3.26 -15.46
N ASN A 213 3.81 2.94 -16.27
CA ASN A 213 2.82 3.92 -16.72
C ASN A 213 1.89 4.44 -15.61
N LYS A 214 1.76 3.74 -14.48
CA LYS A 214 0.96 4.20 -13.34
C LYS A 214 1.67 5.35 -12.60
N TYR A 215 2.99 5.29 -12.50
CA TYR A 215 3.76 6.16 -11.60
C TYR A 215 4.74 7.10 -12.32
N CYS A 216 5.19 6.75 -13.52
CA CYS A 216 6.22 7.49 -14.25
C CYS A 216 5.63 8.33 -15.39
N THR A 217 6.35 9.38 -15.79
CA THR A 217 6.09 10.04 -17.07
C THR A 217 6.35 9.06 -18.22
N LYS A 218 5.71 9.29 -19.38
CA LYS A 218 5.90 8.42 -20.56
C LYS A 218 7.37 8.30 -20.97
N THR A 219 8.13 9.38 -20.85
CA THR A 219 9.55 9.41 -21.17
C THR A 219 10.32 8.50 -20.23
N PHE A 220 10.17 8.68 -18.91
CA PHE A 220 10.89 7.88 -17.92
C PHE A 220 10.45 6.41 -17.89
N ALA A 221 9.16 6.14 -18.12
CA ALA A 221 8.65 4.78 -18.27
C ALA A 221 9.33 4.05 -19.44
N ASN A 222 9.54 4.72 -20.58
CA ASN A 222 10.23 4.12 -21.73
C ASN A 222 11.73 3.93 -21.47
N GLU A 223 12.35 4.83 -20.71
CA GLU A 223 13.75 4.70 -20.27
C GLU A 223 13.92 3.48 -19.37
N LEU A 224 13.04 3.27 -18.39
CA LEU A 224 13.14 2.17 -17.42
C LEU A 224 12.75 0.80 -18.00
N LEU A 225 11.83 0.74 -18.97
CA LEU A 225 11.28 -0.50 -19.51
C LEU A 225 12.30 -1.58 -19.96
N PRO A 226 13.43 -1.25 -20.64
CA PRO A 226 14.42 -2.25 -21.05
C PRO A 226 15.30 -2.77 -19.89
N HIS A 227 15.25 -2.16 -18.71
CA HIS A 227 16.12 -2.54 -17.60
C HIS A 227 15.60 -3.76 -16.83
N THR A 228 16.52 -4.43 -16.14
CA THR A 228 16.24 -5.56 -15.26
C THR A 228 16.60 -5.17 -13.82
N LEU A 229 16.59 -6.12 -12.87
CA LEU A 229 17.18 -5.90 -11.55
C LEU A 229 18.70 -5.65 -11.59
N LYS A 230 19.37 -5.95 -12.71
CA LYS A 230 20.81 -5.71 -12.89
C LYS A 230 21.06 -4.34 -13.50
N ASN A 231 21.98 -3.59 -12.91
CA ASN A 231 22.40 -2.25 -13.36
C ASN A 231 21.19 -1.33 -13.68
N ASN A 232 20.12 -1.44 -12.89
CA ASN A 232 18.94 -0.60 -13.10
C ASN A 232 19.28 0.83 -12.66
N PRO A 233 19.06 1.84 -13.51
CA PRO A 233 19.29 3.21 -13.12
C PRO A 233 18.38 3.65 -11.99
N LEU A 234 17.26 2.99 -11.67
CA LEU A 234 16.50 3.34 -10.45
C LEU A 234 17.22 2.86 -9.17
N PHE A 235 17.90 1.72 -9.22
CA PHE A 235 18.40 1.05 -8.01
C PHE A 235 19.86 1.34 -7.64
N ALA A 236 20.74 1.77 -8.54
CA ALA A 236 22.16 2.12 -8.23
C ALA A 236 22.95 0.99 -7.59
N THR A 237 22.69 -0.22 -8.03
CA THR A 237 23.39 -1.41 -7.56
C THR A 237 23.62 -2.33 -8.74
N PRO A 238 24.73 -3.10 -8.78
CA PRO A 238 24.96 -4.09 -9.81
C PRO A 238 23.79 -5.08 -9.93
N ARG A 239 23.15 -5.42 -8.80
CA ARG A 239 21.97 -6.28 -8.74
C ARG A 239 21.11 -5.93 -7.54
N PHE A 240 19.87 -5.53 -7.77
CA PHE A 240 18.91 -5.21 -6.73
C PHE A 240 18.18 -6.48 -6.26
N SER A 241 17.98 -6.60 -4.94
CA SER A 241 17.07 -7.60 -4.36
C SER A 241 15.72 -6.93 -4.06
N PRO A 242 14.58 -7.49 -4.51
CA PRO A 242 13.26 -6.94 -4.19
C PRO A 242 12.99 -6.81 -2.69
N GLU A 243 13.62 -7.64 -1.84
CA GLU A 243 13.48 -7.56 -0.38
C GLU A 243 14.01 -6.24 0.19
N TRP A 244 14.97 -5.60 -0.48
CA TRP A 244 15.55 -4.33 -0.03
C TRP A 244 14.52 -3.18 -0.05
N VAL A 245 13.40 -3.33 -0.77
CA VAL A 245 12.27 -2.40 -0.72
C VAL A 245 11.73 -2.24 0.70
N ASN A 246 11.82 -3.28 1.54
CA ASN A 246 11.34 -3.23 2.93
C ASN A 246 12.18 -2.31 3.85
N THR A 247 13.24 -1.72 3.32
CA THR A 247 14.18 -0.86 4.07
C THR A 247 14.23 0.58 3.54
N LEU A 248 13.25 0.95 2.71
CA LEU A 248 13.18 2.26 2.11
C LEU A 248 13.07 3.36 3.18
N VAL A 249 13.75 4.47 2.91
CA VAL A 249 13.68 5.72 3.67
C VAL A 249 13.45 6.83 2.66
N ILE A 250 12.38 7.59 2.83
CA ILE A 250 11.96 8.65 1.93
C ILE A 250 12.21 9.97 2.63
N TYR A 251 13.15 10.76 2.12
CA TYR A 251 13.40 12.10 2.63
C TYR A 251 12.38 13.06 2.01
N LEU A 252 11.99 14.08 2.78
CA LEU A 252 11.03 15.09 2.34
C LEU A 252 11.42 15.65 0.97
N PRO A 253 10.42 15.90 0.09
CA PRO A 253 10.71 16.44 -1.21
C PRO A 253 11.31 17.83 -1.08
N ASN A 254 12.38 18.09 -1.83
CA ASN A 254 12.75 19.45 -2.12
C ASN A 254 11.72 19.99 -3.11
N THR A 255 10.78 20.80 -2.60
CA THR A 255 9.66 21.36 -3.38
C THR A 255 10.10 22.43 -4.37
N VAL A 256 11.29 23.00 -4.20
CA VAL A 256 11.88 23.97 -5.15
C VAL A 256 12.43 23.22 -6.37
N ASP A 257 13.18 22.15 -6.13
CA ASP A 257 13.85 21.39 -7.19
C ASP A 257 12.98 20.25 -7.74
N MET A 258 11.80 20.02 -7.15
CA MET A 258 10.89 18.91 -7.45
C MET A 258 11.63 17.56 -7.43
N THR A 259 12.41 17.34 -6.37
CA THR A 259 13.17 16.10 -6.18
C THR A 259 12.86 15.47 -4.84
N CYS A 260 13.00 14.15 -4.76
CA CYS A 260 12.86 13.40 -3.52
C CYS A 260 14.02 12.41 -3.39
N LYS A 261 14.70 12.42 -2.25
CA LYS A 261 15.77 11.46 -1.98
C LYS A 261 15.15 10.16 -1.44
N VAL A 262 15.47 9.07 -2.10
CA VAL A 262 15.07 7.70 -1.76
C VAL A 262 16.31 6.92 -1.38
N ALA A 263 16.34 6.37 -0.17
CA ALA A 263 17.43 5.50 0.28
C ALA A 263 16.92 4.13 0.67
N TYR A 264 17.76 3.12 0.62
CA TYR A 264 17.48 1.78 1.13
C TYR A 264 18.75 1.14 1.71
N ARG A 265 18.57 0.14 2.56
CA ARG A 265 19.67 -0.71 3.05
C ARG A 265 19.68 -2.03 2.29
N ARG A 266 20.86 -2.51 1.95
CA ARG A 266 21.04 -3.83 1.31
C ARG A 266 20.91 -4.94 2.35
N SER A 267 19.70 -5.13 2.88
CA SER A 267 19.35 -6.12 3.89
C SER A 267 18.19 -7.02 3.43
N PRO A 268 18.34 -8.36 3.46
CA PRO A 268 19.55 -9.08 3.87
C PRO A 268 20.70 -8.82 2.90
N GLY A 269 21.94 -8.86 3.40
CA GLY A 269 23.14 -8.51 2.61
C GLY A 269 24.19 -7.81 3.46
N ASP A 270 24.94 -6.89 2.84
CA ASP A 270 26.03 -6.16 3.49
C ASP A 270 25.55 -4.97 4.35
N GLY A 271 24.24 -4.71 4.40
CA GLY A 271 23.65 -3.65 5.20
C GLY A 271 23.97 -2.22 4.72
N LYS A 272 24.74 -2.08 3.64
CA LYS A 272 25.16 -0.77 3.12
C LYS A 272 23.97 0.02 2.64
N LYS A 273 23.99 1.31 2.94
CA LYS A 273 22.99 2.27 2.49
C LYS A 273 23.27 2.67 1.05
N VAL A 274 22.23 2.69 0.23
CA VAL A 274 22.26 3.23 -1.13
C VAL A 274 21.20 4.33 -1.20
N ALA A 275 21.52 5.45 -1.84
CA ALA A 275 20.60 6.58 -1.96
C ALA A 275 20.55 7.10 -3.40
N ARG A 276 19.37 7.58 -3.80
CA ARG A 276 19.10 8.18 -5.11
C ARG A 276 18.20 9.39 -4.97
N VAL A 277 18.32 10.29 -5.92
CA VAL A 277 17.43 11.45 -6.04
C VAL A 277 16.48 11.19 -7.19
N LEU A 278 15.21 11.03 -6.87
CA LEU A 278 14.12 10.87 -7.81
C LEU A 278 13.63 12.24 -8.23
N LYS A 279 13.51 12.47 -9.55
CA LYS A 279 12.93 13.68 -10.10
C LYS A 279 11.42 13.51 -10.23
N LEU A 280 10.69 14.52 -9.79
CA LEU A 280 9.24 14.56 -9.78
C LEU A 280 8.76 15.58 -10.79
N LYS A 281 7.63 15.28 -11.43
CA LYS A 281 6.89 16.22 -12.24
C LYS A 281 5.52 16.40 -11.62
N ALA A 282 5.25 17.60 -11.10
CA ALA A 282 3.93 17.95 -10.62
C ALA A 282 2.91 17.87 -11.77
N LEU A 283 1.72 17.40 -11.42
CA LEU A 283 0.50 17.47 -12.21
C LEU A 283 -0.49 18.40 -11.49
N ASP A 284 -1.62 18.68 -12.14
CA ASP A 284 -2.73 19.36 -11.48
C ASP A 284 -3.28 18.51 -10.31
N ASN A 285 -3.85 19.17 -9.29
CA ASN A 285 -4.48 18.54 -8.12
C ASN A 285 -3.55 17.71 -7.21
N GLU A 286 -2.38 18.26 -6.86
CA GLU A 286 -1.45 17.66 -5.87
C GLU A 286 -0.94 16.26 -6.25
N LYS A 287 -1.06 15.91 -7.54
CA LYS A 287 -0.52 14.66 -8.10
C LYS A 287 0.85 14.91 -8.69
N TYR A 288 1.65 13.87 -8.78
CA TYR A 288 2.95 13.93 -9.42
C TYR A 288 3.22 12.63 -10.17
N LEU A 289 4.20 12.67 -11.06
CA LEU A 289 4.77 11.50 -11.72
C LEU A 289 6.29 11.50 -11.52
N PHE A 290 6.89 10.32 -11.51
CA PHE A 290 8.33 10.17 -11.54
C PHE A 290 8.85 10.46 -12.94
N ASP A 291 9.74 11.43 -13.06
CA ASP A 291 10.21 11.94 -14.35
C ASP A 291 11.68 11.60 -14.64
N GLY A 292 12.38 11.06 -13.67
CA GLY A 292 13.77 10.67 -13.83
C GLY A 292 14.41 10.29 -12.51
N VAL A 293 15.66 9.87 -12.59
CA VAL A 293 16.56 9.68 -11.45
C VAL A 293 17.82 10.45 -11.76
N GLU A 294 18.40 11.14 -10.77
CA GLU A 294 19.69 11.76 -10.97
C GLU A 294 20.76 10.69 -11.24
N GLU A 295 21.65 11.02 -12.17
CA GLU A 295 22.89 10.28 -12.36
C GLU A 295 23.57 10.16 -10.99
N PRO A 296 24.17 9.00 -10.67
CA PRO A 296 24.95 8.88 -9.45
C PRO A 296 26.01 9.98 -9.49
N GLY A 297 25.87 11.01 -8.65
CA GLY A 297 26.92 12.00 -8.48
C GLY A 297 28.23 11.29 -8.14
N LYS A 298 29.38 11.89 -8.44
CA LYS A 298 30.68 11.38 -7.96
C LYS A 298 30.75 11.19 -6.43
N ALA A 299 29.77 11.77 -5.72
CA ALA A 299 29.54 11.67 -4.28
C ALA A 299 28.41 10.70 -3.87
N VAL A 300 27.86 9.89 -4.78
CA VAL A 300 27.27 8.60 -4.36
C VAL A 300 28.46 7.75 -3.97
N ALA A 301 28.96 8.03 -2.76
CA ALA A 301 29.84 7.13 -2.08
C ALA A 301 29.10 5.79 -2.09
N TRP A 302 29.67 4.83 -2.81
CA TRP A 302 29.73 3.49 -2.26
C TRP A 302 30.33 3.71 -0.87
N GLU A 303 29.51 3.87 0.16
CA GLU A 303 30.00 3.67 1.51
C GLU A 303 30.39 2.19 1.54
N GLU A 304 31.66 1.95 1.23
CA GLU A 304 32.29 0.65 1.36
C GLU A 304 32.45 0.24 2.82
#